data_AF-O52493-F1
#
_entry.id   AF-O52493-F1
#
_cell.length_a   1.000
_cell.length_b   1.000
_cell.length_c   1.000
_cell.angle_alpha   90.00
_cell.angle_beta   90.00
_cell.angle_gamma   90.00
#
_symmetry.space_group_name_H-M   'P 1'
#
loop_
_entity.id
_entity.type
_entity.pdbx_description
1 polymer ?
#
loop_
_entity_poly.entity_id
_entity_poly.type
_entity_poly.pdbx_seq_one_letter_code
_entity_poly.pdbx_strand_id
1 'polypeptide(L)'
;MNTLEKRQHEILTNPLHFCKKSGDFAKHSMSIKLSKNELFDVDFVTGIYFVEKGIVMKGTQIDDYIGYDQLLKHGDVCNFSSFMSSDLKRNIGAQLLSPSSSVITAVDRDFFIFMVEKHVSIEEFMLYQAKKEIMILQRRCLLNTLKVKDRVKHLIAAIGYEYGIPMEITFKSRKNYLLHFYLNSWGLQESILA
;
A
#
# COMPACT_ATOMS: atom_id res chain seq x y z
N MET A 1 13.21 -20.16 4.70
CA MET A 1 13.75 -18.98 3.99
C MET A 1 15.23 -18.88 4.29
N ASN A 2 16.09 -18.96 3.27
CA ASN A 2 17.52 -18.73 3.44
C ASN A 2 17.81 -17.22 3.64
N THR A 3 19.03 -16.87 4.05
CA THR A 3 19.40 -15.48 4.39
C THR A 3 19.27 -14.51 3.20
N LEU A 4 19.46 -14.99 1.98
CA LEU A 4 19.36 -14.19 0.75
C LEU A 4 17.90 -13.85 0.43
N GLU A 5 17.02 -14.85 0.45
CA GLU A 5 15.58 -14.70 0.26
C GLU A 5 14.98 -13.77 1.31
N LYS A 6 15.46 -13.85 2.55
CA LYS A 6 15.05 -12.94 3.63
C LYS A 6 15.39 -11.50 3.33
N ARG A 7 16.60 -11.25 2.84
CA ARG A 7 17.03 -9.91 2.45
C ARG A 7 16.26 -9.37 1.24
N GLN A 8 16.00 -10.20 0.24
CA GLN A 8 15.19 -9.81 -0.92
C GLN A 8 13.75 -9.47 -0.50
N HIS A 9 13.14 -10.28 0.36
CA HIS A 9 11.81 -10.01 0.89
C HIS A 9 11.75 -8.72 1.72
N GLU A 10 12.77 -8.43 2.53
CA GLU A 10 12.87 -7.17 3.27
C GLU A 10 12.92 -5.95 2.33
N ILE A 11 13.59 -6.06 1.18
CA ILE A 11 13.67 -4.99 0.18
C ILE A 11 12.32 -4.77 -0.49
N LEU A 12 11.64 -5.85 -0.86
CA LEU A 12 10.31 -5.78 -1.48
C LEU A 12 9.27 -5.19 -0.50
N THR A 13 9.39 -5.48 0.79
CA THR A 13 8.46 -5.01 1.83
C THR A 13 8.73 -3.58 2.31
N ASN A 14 9.99 -3.14 2.35
CA ASN A 14 10.36 -1.80 2.80
C ASN A 14 11.52 -1.21 1.97
N PRO A 15 11.28 -0.87 0.69
CA PRO A 15 12.34 -0.41 -0.22
C PRO A 15 12.89 0.98 0.15
N LEU A 16 12.08 1.83 0.80
CA LEU A 16 12.52 3.15 1.28
C LEU A 16 13.68 3.04 2.27
N HIS A 17 13.61 2.06 3.19
CA HIS A 17 14.68 1.84 4.16
C HIS A 17 16.04 1.55 3.48
N PHE A 18 16.04 0.89 2.32
CA PHE A 18 17.27 0.63 1.56
C PHE A 18 17.76 1.87 0.81
N CYS A 19 16.85 2.66 0.24
CA CYS A 19 17.20 3.94 -0.39
C CYS A 19 17.93 4.87 0.61
N LYS A 20 17.46 4.93 1.86
CA LYS A 20 18.05 5.73 2.95
C LYS A 20 19.47 5.34 3.33
N LYS A 21 19.93 4.13 2.99
CA LYS A 21 21.31 3.69 3.26
C LYS A 21 22.32 4.29 2.29
N SER A 22 21.87 4.87 1.18
CA SER A 22 22.75 5.56 0.24
C SER A 22 23.19 6.92 0.77
N GLY A 23 24.47 7.25 0.61
CA GLY A 23 25.00 8.58 0.95
C GLY A 23 24.40 9.72 0.12
N ASP A 24 23.83 9.41 -1.05
CA ASP A 24 23.21 10.40 -1.94
C ASP A 24 21.69 10.54 -1.74
N PHE A 25 21.10 9.82 -0.78
CA PHE A 25 19.65 9.81 -0.56
C PHE A 25 19.05 11.21 -0.41
N ALA A 26 19.70 12.10 0.33
CA ALA A 26 19.22 13.47 0.56
C ALA A 26 19.18 14.33 -0.71
N LYS A 27 19.94 13.98 -1.76
CA LYS A 27 19.92 14.68 -3.06
C LYS A 27 18.79 14.21 -3.97
N HIS A 28 18.28 13.01 -3.71
CA HIS A 28 17.32 12.30 -4.56
C HIS A 28 15.99 12.02 -3.85
N SER A 29 15.73 12.71 -2.73
CA SER A 29 14.51 12.53 -1.97
C SER A 29 14.05 13.82 -1.32
N MET A 30 12.76 13.87 -1.04
CA MET A 30 12.11 14.98 -0.37
C MET A 30 11.08 14.45 0.62
N SER A 31 11.17 14.90 1.86
CA SER A 31 10.17 14.61 2.89
C SER A 31 9.10 15.70 2.92
N ILE A 32 7.86 15.27 2.83
CA ILE A 32 6.67 16.10 2.81
C ILE A 32 5.90 15.84 4.09
N LYS A 33 5.72 16.87 4.91
CA LYS A 33 4.98 16.77 6.17
C LYS A 33 3.53 17.12 5.92
N LEU A 34 2.63 16.22 6.27
CA LEU A 34 1.20 16.42 6.18
C LEU A 34 0.62 16.62 7.58
N SER A 35 -0.19 17.66 7.71
CA SER A 35 -0.99 17.96 8.89
C SER A 35 -2.21 17.06 8.94
N LYS A 36 -2.90 17.03 10.09
CA LYS A 36 -4.17 16.31 10.21
C LYS A 36 -5.19 16.89 9.22
N ASN A 37 -5.87 15.99 8.53
CA ASN A 37 -6.85 16.22 7.46
C ASN A 37 -6.29 16.94 6.23
N GLU A 38 -4.97 17.05 6.10
CA GLU A 38 -4.35 17.64 4.92
C GLU A 38 -4.54 16.71 3.72
N LEU A 39 -4.98 17.31 2.61
CA LEU A 39 -5.05 16.68 1.29
C LEU A 39 -3.75 16.94 0.54
N PHE A 40 -3.22 15.90 -0.07
CA PHE A 40 -1.99 15.97 -0.85
C PHE A 40 -2.21 15.27 -2.19
N ASP A 41 -2.04 16.02 -3.27
CA ASP A 41 -2.04 15.47 -4.62
C ASP A 41 -0.64 14.94 -4.95
N VAL A 42 -0.57 13.66 -5.32
CA VAL A 42 0.72 13.06 -5.65
C VAL A 42 1.07 13.41 -7.09
N ASP A 43 1.99 14.35 -7.27
CA ASP A 43 2.51 14.70 -8.58
C ASP A 43 3.21 13.49 -9.23
N PHE A 44 2.71 13.11 -10.41
CA PHE A 44 3.11 11.92 -11.18
C PHE A 44 4.43 12.05 -11.90
N VAL A 45 5.03 13.24 -11.93
CA VAL A 45 6.19 13.50 -12.80
C VAL A 45 7.51 13.20 -12.10
N THR A 46 7.57 13.19 -10.77
CA THR A 46 8.85 13.37 -10.04
C THR A 46 9.43 12.11 -9.39
N GLY A 47 8.64 11.08 -9.07
CA GLY A 47 9.21 9.91 -8.38
C GLY A 47 8.22 8.91 -7.79
N ILE A 48 8.73 8.04 -6.93
CA ILE A 48 7.92 7.10 -6.13
C ILE A 48 7.75 7.64 -4.71
N TYR A 49 6.53 7.57 -4.19
CA TYR A 49 6.16 8.15 -2.90
C TYR A 49 5.90 7.06 -1.88
N PHE A 50 6.41 7.25 -0.67
CA PHE A 50 6.29 6.29 0.43
C PHE A 50 5.71 6.95 1.67
N VAL A 51 4.91 6.21 2.42
CA VAL A 51 4.56 6.61 3.78
C VAL A 51 5.77 6.38 4.69
N GLU A 52 6.42 7.45 5.12
CA GLU A 52 7.55 7.38 6.05
C GLU A 52 7.09 7.35 7.50
N LYS A 53 6.03 8.08 7.83
CA LYS A 53 5.47 8.12 9.20
C LYS A 53 3.97 8.35 9.14
N GLY A 54 3.26 7.71 10.07
CA GLY A 54 1.81 7.87 10.19
C GLY A 54 1.03 6.92 9.27
N ILE A 55 -0.21 7.30 9.00
CA ILE A 55 -1.16 6.57 8.16
C ILE A 55 -1.75 7.61 7.21
N VAL A 56 -1.91 7.25 5.93
CA VAL A 56 -2.60 8.08 4.95
C VAL A 56 -3.66 7.28 4.21
N MET A 57 -4.75 7.93 3.83
CA MET A 57 -5.79 7.34 3.02
C MET A 57 -5.55 7.70 1.56
N LYS A 58 -5.37 6.71 0.70
CA LYS A 58 -5.29 6.89 -0.75
C LYS A 58 -6.69 6.82 -1.32
N GLY A 59 -6.99 7.73 -2.24
CA GLY A 59 -8.23 7.77 -2.96
C GLY A 59 -8.04 8.25 -4.39
N THR A 60 -9.09 8.08 -5.18
CA THR A 60 -9.17 8.59 -6.55
C THR A 60 -10.22 9.70 -6.60
N GLN A 61 -9.87 10.83 -7.20
CA GLN A 61 -10.83 11.89 -7.51
C GLN A 61 -11.81 11.41 -8.58
N ILE A 62 -13.11 11.54 -8.32
CA ILE A 62 -14.21 11.27 -9.26
C ILE A 62 -15.15 12.47 -9.17
N ASP A 63 -15.15 13.31 -10.20
CA ASP A 63 -15.87 14.59 -10.24
C ASP A 63 -15.56 15.43 -8.98
N ASP A 64 -16.57 15.73 -8.15
CA ASP A 64 -16.45 16.54 -6.92
C ASP A 64 -16.16 15.71 -5.66
N TYR A 65 -15.95 14.39 -5.78
CA TYR A 65 -15.77 13.48 -4.65
C TYR A 65 -14.44 12.70 -4.71
N ILE A 66 -13.86 12.41 -3.55
CA ILE A 66 -12.69 11.52 -3.43
C ILE A 66 -13.15 10.17 -2.89
N GLY A 67 -13.04 9.13 -3.71
CA GLY A 67 -13.25 7.75 -3.30
C GLY A 67 -12.00 7.17 -2.65
N TYR A 68 -11.91 7.22 -1.32
CA TYR A 68 -10.83 6.56 -0.58
C TYR A 68 -11.00 5.04 -0.60
N ASP A 69 -9.99 4.34 -1.09
CA ASP A 69 -10.04 2.91 -1.33
C ASP A 69 -8.94 2.12 -0.60
N GLN A 70 -7.94 2.81 -0.04
CA GLN A 70 -6.84 2.16 0.65
C GLN A 70 -6.33 2.98 1.84
N LEU A 71 -6.00 2.29 2.93
CA LEU A 71 -5.30 2.84 4.09
C LEU A 71 -3.83 2.42 4.00
N LEU A 72 -2.94 3.38 3.77
CA LEU A 72 -1.50 3.16 3.63
C LEU A 72 -0.78 3.39 4.96
N LYS A 73 0.13 2.50 5.31
CA LYS A 73 0.97 2.54 6.52
C LYS A 73 2.44 2.70 6.17
N HIS A 74 3.27 2.85 7.20
CA HIS A 74 4.73 2.96 7.06
C HIS A 74 5.30 1.93 6.07
N GLY A 75 6.04 2.42 5.07
CA GLY A 75 6.68 1.63 4.02
C GLY A 75 5.83 1.41 2.77
N ASP A 76 4.52 1.68 2.81
CA ASP A 76 3.66 1.51 1.65
C ASP A 76 3.91 2.57 0.57
N VAL A 77 3.73 2.16 -0.69
CA VAL A 77 3.84 3.03 -1.87
C VAL A 77 2.52 3.73 -2.12
N CYS A 78 2.58 5.05 -2.32
CA CYS A 78 1.39 5.89 -2.51
C CYS A 78 0.91 5.94 -3.97
N ASN A 79 1.84 5.93 -4.94
CA ASN A 79 1.57 6.20 -6.35
C ASN A 79 2.04 5.08 -7.30
N PHE A 80 1.95 3.82 -6.86
CA PHE A 80 2.49 2.68 -7.62
C PHE A 80 1.96 2.62 -9.07
N SER A 81 0.65 2.76 -9.26
CA SER A 81 0.02 2.75 -10.60
C SER A 81 0.63 3.78 -11.55
N SER A 82 0.98 4.96 -11.04
CA SER A 82 1.54 6.05 -11.84
C SER A 82 3.06 5.94 -12.01
N PHE A 83 3.75 5.35 -11.05
CA PHE A 83 5.14 4.94 -11.22
C PHE A 83 5.26 3.93 -12.39
N MET A 84 4.31 3.01 -12.52
CA MET A 84 4.28 1.96 -13.55
C MET A 84 4.01 2.46 -14.97
N SER A 85 3.27 3.56 -15.14
CA SER A 85 2.84 4.00 -16.47
C SER A 85 2.95 5.51 -16.62
N SER A 86 3.77 5.93 -17.59
CA SER A 86 3.82 7.32 -18.04
C SER A 86 2.52 7.79 -18.70
N ASP A 87 1.70 6.86 -19.17
CA ASP A 87 0.50 7.14 -19.98
C ASP A 87 -0.76 7.25 -19.12
N LEU A 88 -0.77 6.64 -17.94
CA LEU A 88 -1.83 6.79 -16.92
C LEU A 88 -1.83 8.18 -16.24
N LYS A 89 -0.86 9.05 -16.57
CA LYS A 89 -0.67 10.40 -16.01
C LYS A 89 -1.88 11.33 -16.08
N ARG A 90 -2.87 11.06 -16.94
CA ARG A 90 -3.91 12.05 -17.26
C ARG A 90 -5.23 11.94 -16.50
N ASN A 91 -5.56 10.82 -15.84
CA ASN A 91 -6.93 10.64 -15.33
C ASN A 91 -7.10 9.99 -13.95
N ILE A 92 -6.03 9.62 -13.22
CA ILE A 92 -6.17 8.90 -11.93
C ILE A 92 -5.18 9.44 -10.90
N GLY A 93 -5.30 10.75 -10.60
CA GLY A 93 -4.75 11.43 -9.41
C GLY A 93 -4.80 10.54 -8.17
N ALA A 94 -3.66 10.13 -7.59
CA ALA A 94 -3.69 9.53 -6.26
C ALA A 94 -3.82 10.68 -5.25
N GLN A 95 -4.99 10.80 -4.65
CA GLN A 95 -5.27 11.79 -3.62
C GLN A 95 -4.96 11.17 -2.26
N LEU A 96 -4.07 11.78 -1.49
CA LEU A 96 -3.76 11.35 -0.13
C LEU A 96 -4.47 12.25 0.87
N LEU A 97 -5.18 11.65 1.83
CA LEU A 97 -5.70 12.33 3.01
C LEU A 97 -4.96 11.83 4.24
N SER A 98 -4.43 12.75 5.03
CA SER A 98 -3.72 12.39 6.25
C SER A 98 -4.62 12.47 7.49
N PRO A 99 -5.19 11.36 8.02
CA PRO A 99 -6.06 11.39 9.21
C PRO A 99 -5.37 11.86 10.50
N SER A 100 -4.03 11.90 10.50
CA SER A 100 -3.19 12.42 11.58
C SER A 100 -1.96 13.12 10.99
N SER A 101 -1.03 13.61 11.81
CA SER A 101 0.23 14.11 11.26
C SER A 101 1.05 12.96 10.68
N SER A 102 1.41 13.08 9.40
CA SER A 102 2.14 12.05 8.65
C SER A 102 3.32 12.64 7.90
N VAL A 103 4.22 11.77 7.45
CA VAL A 103 5.34 12.13 6.59
C VAL A 103 5.33 11.23 5.38
N ILE A 104 5.37 11.83 4.21
CA ILE A 104 5.54 11.15 2.92
C ILE A 104 6.96 11.44 2.44
N THR A 105 7.68 10.42 1.97
CA THR A 105 8.96 10.63 1.28
C THR A 105 8.76 10.38 -0.21
N ALA A 106 9.04 11.40 -1.03
CA ALA A 106 9.24 11.24 -2.46
C ALA A 106 10.69 10.85 -2.73
N VAL A 107 10.92 9.90 -3.63
CA VAL A 107 12.25 9.46 -4.08
C VAL A 107 12.29 9.53 -5.60
N ASP A 108 13.33 10.15 -6.16
CA ASP A 108 13.55 10.25 -7.61
C ASP A 108 13.46 8.86 -8.25
N ARG A 109 12.77 8.79 -9.39
CA ARG A 109 12.51 7.52 -10.10
C ARG A 109 13.79 6.79 -10.44
N ASP A 110 14.73 7.46 -11.10
CA ASP A 110 15.95 6.83 -11.62
C ASP A 110 16.85 6.37 -10.48
N PHE A 111 16.95 7.20 -9.43
CA PHE A 111 17.66 6.83 -8.22
C PHE A 111 17.03 5.62 -7.53
N PHE A 112 15.70 5.57 -7.43
CA PHE A 112 14.98 4.45 -6.85
C PHE A 112 15.24 3.15 -7.62
N ILE A 113 15.09 3.18 -8.95
CA ILE A 113 15.33 2.02 -9.82
C ILE A 113 16.77 1.53 -9.61
N PHE A 114 17.75 2.43 -9.71
CA PHE A 114 19.15 2.10 -9.48
C PHE A 114 19.43 1.48 -8.11
N MET A 115 18.75 1.96 -7.06
CA MET A 115 18.93 1.43 -5.70
C MET A 115 18.30 0.05 -5.52
N VAL A 116 17.14 -0.19 -6.11
CA VAL A 116 16.44 -1.49 -6.02
C VAL A 116 17.19 -2.55 -6.83
N GLU A 117 17.60 -2.23 -8.06
CA GLU A 117 18.28 -3.15 -8.99
C GLU A 117 19.61 -3.71 -8.47
N LYS A 118 20.23 -3.06 -7.48
CA LYS A 118 21.41 -3.60 -6.78
C LYS A 118 21.14 -4.89 -6.00
N HIS A 119 19.87 -5.23 -5.77
CA HIS A 119 19.50 -6.32 -4.87
C HIS A 119 18.36 -7.21 -5.39
N VAL A 120 17.36 -6.63 -6.04
CA VAL A 120 16.23 -7.34 -6.68
C VAL A 120 15.94 -6.65 -8.01
N SER A 121 15.48 -7.40 -9.01
CA SER A 121 15.13 -6.76 -10.28
C SER A 121 13.94 -5.81 -10.08
N ILE A 122 13.86 -4.75 -10.89
CA ILE A 122 12.73 -3.83 -10.81
C ILE A 122 11.43 -4.56 -11.13
N GLU A 123 11.46 -5.54 -12.04
CA GLU A 123 10.32 -6.40 -12.38
C GLU A 123 9.81 -7.19 -11.18
N GLU A 124 10.72 -7.74 -10.35
CA GLU A 124 10.34 -8.45 -9.14
C GLU A 124 9.64 -7.52 -8.14
N PHE A 125 10.17 -6.31 -7.96
CA PHE A 125 9.50 -5.27 -7.18
C PHE A 125 8.12 -4.92 -7.73
N MET A 126 8.02 -4.74 -9.04
CA MET A 126 6.76 -4.41 -9.71
C MET A 126 5.73 -5.54 -9.55
N LEU A 127 6.12 -6.80 -9.70
CA LEU A 127 5.24 -7.96 -9.50
C LEU A 127 4.77 -8.06 -8.05
N TYR A 128 5.69 -7.83 -7.10
CA TYR A 128 5.36 -7.85 -5.67
C TYR A 128 4.31 -6.79 -5.30
N GLN A 129 4.46 -5.56 -5.80
CA GLN A 129 3.50 -4.48 -5.54
C GLN A 129 2.20 -4.66 -6.35
N ALA A 130 2.28 -5.12 -7.59
CA ALA A 130 1.10 -5.40 -8.42
C ALA A 130 0.20 -6.46 -7.77
N LYS A 131 0.79 -7.48 -7.13
CA LYS A 131 0.01 -8.47 -6.35
C LYS A 131 -0.84 -7.80 -5.27
N LYS A 132 -0.29 -6.83 -4.54
CA LYS A 132 -1.05 -6.09 -3.50
C LYS A 132 -2.20 -5.29 -4.11
N GLU A 133 -1.94 -4.55 -5.18
CA GLU A 133 -2.96 -3.75 -5.89
C GLU A 133 -4.10 -4.63 -6.44
N ILE A 134 -3.78 -5.78 -7.05
CA ILE A 134 -4.78 -6.74 -7.55
C ILE A 134 -5.66 -7.26 -6.40
N MET A 135 -5.07 -7.59 -5.25
CA MET A 135 -5.84 -8.05 -4.08
C MET A 135 -6.81 -6.98 -3.56
N ILE A 136 -6.39 -5.70 -3.58
CA ILE A 136 -7.24 -4.57 -3.21
C ILE A 136 -8.39 -4.44 -4.20
N LEU A 137 -8.12 -4.49 -5.51
CA LEU A 137 -9.14 -4.43 -6.56
C LEU A 137 -10.15 -5.59 -6.45
N GLN A 138 -9.67 -6.81 -6.24
CA GLN A 138 -10.53 -7.99 -6.03
C GLN A 138 -11.44 -7.81 -4.81
N ARG A 139 -10.91 -7.28 -3.70
CA ARG A 139 -11.71 -6.96 -2.51
C ARG A 139 -12.77 -5.90 -2.82
N ARG A 140 -12.44 -4.85 -3.57
CA ARG A 140 -13.41 -3.81 -3.98
C ARG A 140 -14.53 -4.41 -4.83
N CYS A 141 -14.20 -5.25 -5.80
CA CYS A 141 -15.18 -5.95 -6.62
C CYS A 141 -16.12 -6.82 -5.76
N LEU A 142 -15.57 -7.58 -4.80
CA LEU A 142 -16.38 -8.36 -3.85
C LEU A 142 -17.30 -7.46 -3.03
N LEU A 143 -16.78 -6.39 -2.43
CA LEU A 143 -17.57 -5.47 -1.61
C LEU A 143 -18.75 -4.90 -2.40
N ASN A 144 -18.60 -4.58 -3.69
CA ASN A 144 -19.67 -4.07 -4.53
C ASN A 144 -20.84 -5.04 -4.75
N THR A 145 -20.64 -6.34 -4.53
CA THR A 145 -21.71 -7.36 -4.58
C THR A 145 -22.50 -7.53 -3.29
N LEU A 146 -22.02 -6.92 -2.19
CA LEU A 146 -22.56 -7.11 -0.84
C LEU A 146 -23.52 -5.99 -0.44
N LYS A 147 -24.46 -6.32 0.45
CA LYS A 147 -25.29 -5.32 1.14
C LYS A 147 -24.41 -4.42 2.02
N VAL A 148 -24.83 -3.17 2.25
CA VAL A 148 -24.10 -2.16 3.06
C VAL A 148 -23.61 -2.73 4.39
N LYS A 149 -24.48 -3.41 5.15
CA LYS A 149 -24.14 -4.00 6.45
C LYS A 149 -22.97 -4.98 6.37
N ASP A 150 -22.93 -5.78 5.31
CA ASP A 150 -21.88 -6.78 5.10
C ASP A 150 -20.60 -6.11 4.55
N ARG A 151 -20.72 -5.05 3.74
CA ARG A 151 -19.56 -4.24 3.33
C ARG A 151 -18.79 -3.67 4.52
N VAL A 152 -19.50 -3.04 5.47
CA VAL A 152 -18.89 -2.44 6.67
C VAL A 152 -18.16 -3.48 7.50
N LYS A 153 -18.81 -4.63 7.69
CA LYS A 153 -18.25 -5.82 8.34
C LYS A 153 -16.93 -6.26 7.68
N HIS A 154 -16.94 -6.46 6.36
CA HIS A 154 -15.75 -6.86 5.62
C HIS A 154 -14.62 -5.82 5.72
N LEU A 155 -14.95 -4.52 5.68
CA LEU A 155 -13.97 -3.43 5.79
C LEU A 155 -13.30 -3.40 7.16
N ILE A 156 -14.07 -3.50 8.25
CA ILE A 156 -13.52 -3.56 9.61
C ILE A 156 -12.59 -4.77 9.76
N ALA A 157 -13.00 -5.92 9.19
CA ALA A 157 -12.18 -7.13 9.22
C ALA A 157 -10.86 -6.96 8.44
N ALA A 158 -10.91 -6.36 7.25
CA ALA A 158 -9.73 -6.06 6.45
C ALA A 158 -8.74 -5.17 7.20
N ILE A 159 -9.22 -4.05 7.76
CA ILE A 159 -8.39 -3.12 8.52
C ILE A 159 -7.81 -3.80 9.75
N GLY A 160 -8.63 -4.55 10.50
CA GLY A 160 -8.16 -5.26 11.69
C GLY A 160 -7.02 -6.23 11.36
N TYR A 161 -7.17 -6.99 10.28
CA TYR A 161 -6.13 -7.90 9.81
C TYR A 161 -4.86 -7.18 9.32
N GLU A 162 -5.01 -6.15 8.47
CA GLU A 162 -3.87 -5.41 7.89
C GLU A 162 -3.02 -4.65 8.93
N TYR A 163 -3.65 -4.26 10.04
CA TYR A 163 -3.05 -3.48 11.12
C TYR A 163 -2.79 -4.31 12.39
N GLY A 164 -3.03 -5.63 12.36
CA GLY A 164 -2.76 -6.53 13.49
C GLY A 164 -3.61 -6.27 14.73
N ILE A 165 -4.82 -5.73 14.55
CA ILE A 165 -5.76 -5.46 15.64
C ILE A 165 -6.49 -6.78 15.96
N PRO A 166 -6.40 -7.31 17.20
CA PRO A 166 -7.07 -8.54 17.58
C PRO A 166 -8.58 -8.44 17.38
N MET A 167 -9.12 -9.26 16.49
CA MET A 167 -10.54 -9.30 16.18
C MET A 167 -11.31 -10.20 17.15
N GLU A 168 -11.26 -9.90 18.45
CA GLU A 168 -12.10 -10.61 19.43
C GLU A 168 -13.57 -10.12 19.44
N ILE A 169 -13.88 -9.01 18.77
CA ILE A 169 -15.15 -8.28 19.04
C ILE A 169 -16.19 -8.34 17.90
N THR A 170 -15.87 -8.69 16.65
CA THR A 170 -16.76 -8.23 15.55
C THR A 170 -17.64 -9.29 14.86
N PHE A 171 -17.48 -10.59 15.10
CA PHE A 171 -18.28 -11.60 14.35
C PHE A 171 -18.76 -12.81 15.16
N LYS A 172 -19.65 -12.58 16.12
CA LYS A 172 -20.64 -13.60 16.53
C LYS A 172 -21.84 -13.61 15.58
N SER A 173 -21.65 -13.92 14.29
CA SER A 173 -22.62 -14.69 13.50
C SER A 173 -22.21 -14.85 12.04
N ARG A 174 -22.30 -16.13 11.62
CA ARG A 174 -22.27 -16.69 10.26
C ARG A 174 -20.89 -16.84 9.57
N LYS A 175 -20.36 -18.05 9.78
CA LYS A 175 -19.68 -18.98 8.86
C LYS A 175 -18.48 -18.47 8.05
N ASN A 176 -17.30 -18.90 8.47
CA ASN A 176 -16.12 -19.46 7.75
C ASN A 176 -15.66 -18.95 6.37
N TYR A 177 -16.48 -18.31 5.56
CA TYR A 177 -16.12 -17.87 4.20
C TYR A 177 -15.21 -16.64 4.21
N LEU A 178 -15.46 -15.72 5.13
CA LEU A 178 -14.64 -14.52 5.34
C LEU A 178 -13.22 -14.89 5.74
N LEU A 179 -13.08 -15.75 6.75
CA LEU A 179 -11.78 -16.22 7.21
C LEU A 179 -11.05 -17.03 6.12
N HIS A 180 -11.75 -17.91 5.40
CA HIS A 180 -11.15 -18.65 4.27
C HIS A 180 -10.69 -17.75 3.11
N PHE A 181 -11.45 -16.70 2.75
CA PHE A 181 -11.02 -15.74 1.75
C PHE A 181 -9.76 -15.01 2.23
N TYR A 182 -9.73 -14.53 3.48
CA TYR A 182 -8.53 -13.88 4.03
C TYR A 182 -7.32 -14.83 4.14
N LEU A 183 -7.52 -16.08 4.52
CA LEU A 183 -6.43 -17.06 4.62
C LEU A 183 -5.92 -17.51 3.24
N ASN A 184 -6.80 -17.70 2.26
CA ASN A 184 -6.43 -18.16 0.91
C ASN A 184 -5.89 -17.03 0.04
N SER A 185 -6.45 -15.82 0.11
CA SER A 185 -5.97 -14.67 -0.68
C SER A 185 -4.60 -14.18 -0.22
N TRP A 186 -4.20 -14.46 1.03
CA TRP A 186 -2.93 -14.03 1.60
C TRP A 186 -1.90 -15.17 1.77
N GLY A 187 -2.21 -16.39 1.32
CA GLY A 187 -1.29 -17.54 1.35
C GLY A 187 -1.01 -18.09 2.76
N LEU A 188 -1.90 -17.87 3.72
CA LEU A 188 -1.72 -18.25 5.13
C LEU A 188 -2.29 -19.64 5.49
N GLN A 189 -2.70 -20.44 4.50
CA GLN A 189 -3.31 -21.74 4.77
C GLN A 189 -2.34 -22.73 5.45
N GLU A 190 -1.02 -22.51 5.38
CA GLU A 190 -0.02 -23.44 5.94
C GLU A 190 0.50 -23.10 7.34
N SER A 191 0.24 -21.91 7.89
CA SER A 191 0.89 -21.48 9.15
C SER A 191 -0.02 -21.39 10.39
N ILE A 192 -1.31 -21.69 10.26
CA ILE A 192 -2.27 -21.63 11.39
C ILE A 192 -2.80 -23.03 11.77
N LEU A 193 -2.43 -24.08 11.02
CA LEU A 193 -2.76 -25.48 11.31
C LEU A 193 -1.54 -26.36 11.64
N ALA A 194 -0.40 -25.74 11.99
CA ALA A 194 0.79 -26.42 12.50
C ALA A 194 1.01 -26.07 13.98
#